data_AF-A0A2E8GLR0-F1
#
_entry.id   AF-A0A2E8GLR0-F1
#
_cell.length_a   1.000
_cell.length_b   1.000
_cell.length_c   1.000
_cell.angle_alpha   90.00
_cell.angle_beta   90.00
_cell.angle_gamma   90.00
#
_symmetry.space_group_name_H-M   'P 1'
#
loop_
_entity.id
_entity.type
_entity.pdbx_description
1 polymer ?
#
loop_
_entity_poly.entity_id
_entity_poly.type
_entity_poly.pdbx_seq_one_letter_code
_entity_poly.pdbx_strand_id
1 'polypeptide(L)'
;MDELRAQIDEIDADLLALINHRAQCVVEIGEIKRREHVAVLVQERERQLFARLVERNEGPLSEAMLRHIFQEIINTLKSLQRPEKDSSEAPERRVS
;
A
#
# COMPACT_ATOMS: atom_id res chain seq x y z
N MET A 1 20.77 22.28 5.41
CA MET A 1 19.33 22.14 5.12
C MET A 1 19.13 21.51 3.76
N ASP A 2 19.79 22.04 2.73
CA ASP A 2 19.60 21.55 1.36
C ASP A 2 20.19 20.14 1.12
N GLU A 3 21.29 19.78 1.78
CA GLU A 3 21.84 18.41 1.72
C GLU A 3 20.87 17.36 2.28
N LEU A 4 20.21 17.66 3.40
CA LEU A 4 19.20 16.76 3.98
C LEU A 4 17.96 16.65 3.08
N ARG A 5 17.60 17.72 2.36
CA ARG A 5 16.51 17.67 1.38
C ARG A 5 16.86 16.81 0.18
N ALA A 6 18.08 16.93 -0.34
CA ALA A 6 18.55 16.07 -1.42
C ALA A 6 18.53 14.58 -1.01
N GLN A 7 18.93 14.28 0.22
CA GLN A 7 18.81 12.91 0.76
C GLN A 7 17.36 12.44 0.85
N ILE A 8 16.42 13.33 1.25
CA ILE A 8 14.99 13.01 1.26
C ILE A 8 14.50 12.74 -0.17
N ASP A 9 14.90 13.54 -1.15
CA ASP A 9 14.49 13.35 -2.54
C ASP A 9 14.96 12.00 -3.11
N GLU A 10 16.17 11.57 -2.76
CA GLU A 10 16.70 10.24 -3.10
C GLU A 10 15.89 9.12 -2.42
N ILE A 11 15.61 9.26 -1.12
CA ILE A 11 14.79 8.31 -0.36
C ILE A 11 13.37 8.22 -0.96
N ASP A 12 12.78 9.34 -1.35
CA ASP A 12 11.44 9.39 -1.93
C ASP A 12 11.39 8.66 -3.29
N ALA A 13 12.44 8.78 -4.10
CA ALA A 13 12.56 8.03 -5.35
C ALA A 13 12.62 6.51 -5.09
N ASP A 14 13.39 6.08 -4.09
CA ASP A 14 13.48 4.68 -3.69
C ASP A 14 12.15 4.16 -3.12
N LEU A 15 11.48 4.95 -2.29
CA LEU A 15 10.15 4.63 -1.76
C LEU A 15 9.14 4.46 -2.88
N LEU A 16 9.12 5.36 -3.86
CA LEU A 16 8.24 5.27 -5.03
C LEU A 16 8.49 3.97 -5.82
N ALA A 17 9.75 3.63 -6.07
CA ALA A 17 10.11 2.40 -6.76
C ALA A 17 9.62 1.15 -5.99
N LEU A 18 9.84 1.10 -4.67
CA LEU A 18 9.40 0.00 -3.81
C LEU A 18 7.87 -0.12 -3.73
N ILE A 19 7.16 1.01 -3.64
CA ILE A 19 5.69 1.04 -3.62
C ILE A 19 5.12 0.54 -4.96
N ASN A 20 5.70 0.95 -6.09
CA ASN A 20 5.28 0.48 -7.41
C ASN A 20 5.52 -1.02 -7.61
N HIS A 21 6.68 -1.53 -7.17
CA HIS A 21 6.94 -2.96 -7.20
C HIS A 21 5.95 -3.74 -6.33
N ARG A 22 5.63 -3.22 -5.13
CA ARG A 22 4.57 -3.79 -4.28
C ARG A 22 3.20 -3.75 -4.95
N ALA A 23 2.88 -2.69 -5.69
CA ALA A 23 1.63 -2.55 -6.44
C ALA A 23 1.50 -3.62 -7.53
N GLN A 24 2.59 -3.90 -8.26
CA GLN A 24 2.62 -4.97 -9.26
C GLN A 24 2.29 -6.34 -8.64
N CYS A 25 2.89 -6.67 -7.49
CA CYS A 25 2.54 -7.90 -6.76
C CYS A 25 1.05 -7.96 -6.39
N VAL A 26 0.44 -6.82 -6.02
CA VAL A 26 -0.98 -6.75 -5.67
C VAL A 26 -1.86 -7.01 -6.90
N VAL A 27 -1.48 -6.49 -8.07
CA VAL A 27 -2.18 -6.75 -9.35
C VAL A 27 -2.13 -8.23 -9.70
N GLU A 28 -0.95 -8.85 -9.68
CA GLU A 28 -0.76 -10.27 -9.96
C GLU A 28 -1.56 -11.17 -9.00
N ILE A 29 -1.51 -10.85 -7.69
CA ILE A 29 -2.32 -11.55 -6.69
C ILE A 29 -3.82 -11.42 -7.00
N GLY A 30 -4.27 -10.25 -7.44
CA GLY A 30 -5.64 -10.01 -7.89
C GLY A 30 -6.03 -10.90 -9.07
N GLU A 31 -5.15 -11.04 -10.05
CA GLU A 31 -5.36 -11.93 -11.22
C GLU A 31 -5.49 -13.40 -10.83
N ILE A 32 -4.59 -13.90 -9.99
CA ILE A 32 -4.59 -15.29 -9.52
C ILE A 32 -5.89 -15.61 -8.78
N LYS A 33 -6.29 -14.75 -7.84
CA LYS A 33 -7.51 -14.94 -7.04
C LYS A 33 -8.77 -14.94 -7.89
N ARG A 34 -8.84 -14.09 -8.93
CA ARG A 34 -9.96 -14.07 -9.88
C ARG A 34 -10.08 -15.40 -10.62
N ARG A 35 -8.95 -15.95 -11.07
CA ARG A 35 -8.92 -17.25 -11.76
C ARG A 35 -9.33 -18.40 -10.83
N GLU A 36 -9.02 -18.30 -9.54
CA GLU A 36 -9.25 -19.37 -8.55
C GLU A 36 -10.56 -19.22 -7.75
N HIS A 37 -11.33 -18.15 -7.95
CA HIS A 37 -12.56 -17.83 -7.18
C HIS A 37 -12.36 -17.82 -5.65
N VAL A 38 -11.17 -17.45 -5.18
CA VAL A 38 -10.82 -17.44 -3.75
C VAL A 38 -11.14 -16.09 -3.11
N ALA A 39 -11.90 -16.11 -2.01
CA ALA A 39 -12.15 -14.94 -1.18
C ALA A 39 -10.91 -14.55 -0.36
N VAL A 40 -10.65 -13.25 -0.19
CA VAL A 40 -9.45 -12.76 0.51
C VAL A 40 -9.68 -12.69 2.01
N LEU A 41 -8.92 -13.48 2.79
CA LEU A 41 -8.82 -13.29 4.24
C LEU A 41 -7.76 -12.22 4.55
N VAL A 42 -8.12 -10.95 4.33
CA VAL A 42 -7.20 -9.79 4.38
C VAL A 42 -6.64 -9.57 5.79
N GLN A 43 -7.47 -9.75 6.83
CA GLN A 43 -7.14 -9.35 8.20
C GLN A 43 -5.93 -10.10 8.76
N GLU A 44 -5.84 -11.41 8.55
CA GLU A 44 -4.73 -12.20 9.07
C GLU A 44 -3.40 -11.85 8.38
N ARG A 45 -3.45 -11.56 7.08
CA ARG A 45 -2.27 -11.11 6.33
C ARG A 45 -1.78 -9.74 6.81
N GLU A 46 -2.70 -8.80 7.07
CA GLU A 46 -2.36 -7.49 7.62
C GLU A 46 -1.75 -7.62 9.04
N ARG A 47 -2.34 -8.44 9.91
CA ARG A 47 -1.81 -8.71 11.25
C ARG A 47 -0.38 -9.26 11.22
N GLN A 48 -0.12 -10.24 10.34
CA GLN A 48 1.22 -10.80 10.14
C GLN A 48 2.21 -9.79 9.55
N LEU A 49 1.76 -8.88 8.68
CA LEU A 49 2.59 -7.81 8.16
C LEU A 49 3.00 -6.86 9.30
N PHE A 50 2.04 -6.35 10.07
CA PHE A 50 2.32 -5.40 11.14
C PHE A 50 3.23 -5.98 12.21
N ALA A 51 3.00 -7.23 12.65
CA ALA A 51 3.88 -7.88 13.61
C ALA A 51 5.34 -7.90 13.15
N ARG A 52 5.57 -8.27 11.88
CA ARG A 52 6.93 -8.29 11.29
C ARG A 52 7.53 -6.90 11.13
N LEU A 53 6.73 -5.89 10.84
CA LEU A 53 7.22 -4.51 10.70
C LEU A 53 7.64 -3.93 12.06
N VAL A 54 6.87 -4.20 13.11
CA VAL A 54 7.20 -3.78 14.48
C VAL A 54 8.49 -4.44 14.94
N GLU A 55 8.64 -5.75 14.71
CA GLU A 55 9.85 -6.50 15.07
C GLU A 55 11.11 -5.99 14.35
N ARG A 56 10.98 -5.53 13.10
CA ARG A 56 12.11 -5.05 12.28
C ARG A 56 12.42 -3.56 12.41
N ASN A 57 11.58 -2.81 13.12
CA ASN A 57 11.75 -1.36 13.20
C ASN A 57 12.83 -1.00 14.22
N GLU A 58 14.02 -0.70 13.73
CA GLU A 58 15.13 -0.13 14.50
C GLU A 58 15.18 1.41 14.41
N GLY A 59 14.21 2.01 13.71
CA GLY A 59 14.12 3.44 13.46
C GLY A 59 13.27 4.20 14.48
N PRO A 60 13.17 5.53 14.33
CA PRO A 60 12.51 6.41 15.29
C PRO A 60 10.97 6.34 15.23
N LEU A 61 10.39 5.55 14.32
CA LEU A 61 8.94 5.45 14.17
C LEU A 61 8.34 4.67 15.35
N SER A 62 7.26 5.20 15.92
CA SER A 62 6.46 4.41 16.86
C SER A 62 5.67 3.32 16.11
N GLU A 63 5.27 2.27 16.83
CA GLU A 63 4.39 1.23 16.29
C GLU A 63 3.09 1.80 15.68
N ALA A 64 2.51 2.83 16.32
CA ALA A 64 1.31 3.49 15.82
C ALA A 64 1.54 4.17 14.46
N MET A 65 2.69 4.84 14.29
CA MET A 65 3.07 5.49 13.02
C MET A 65 3.29 4.46 11.92
N LEU A 66 3.99 3.35 12.21
CA LEU A 66 4.18 2.25 11.25
C LEU A 66 2.85 1.67 10.80
N ARG A 67 1.97 1.35 11.75
CA ARG A 67 0.63 0.82 11.43
C ARG A 67 -0.12 1.78 10.52
N HIS A 68 -0.11 3.08 10.85
CA HIS A 68 -0.81 4.09 10.05
C HIS A 68 -0.28 4.15 8.61
N ILE A 69 1.03 4.30 8.42
CA ILE A 69 1.66 4.39 7.10
C ILE A 69 1.37 3.15 6.25
N PHE A 70 1.60 1.96 6.80
CA PHE A 70 1.44 0.73 6.05
C PHE A 70 -0.02 0.37 5.81
N GLN A 71 -0.95 0.73 6.72
CA GLN A 71 -2.38 0.57 6.48
C GLN A 71 -2.85 1.42 5.30
N GLU A 72 -2.40 2.67 5.21
CA GLU A 72 -2.74 3.52 4.07
C GLU A 72 -2.17 2.99 2.76
N ILE A 73 -0.90 2.58 2.75
CA ILE A 73 -0.30 1.92 1.56
C ILE A 73 -1.10 0.67 1.16
N ILE A 74 -1.58 -0.14 2.12
CA ILE A 74 -2.46 -1.27 1.81
C ILE A 74 -3.81 -0.81 1.24
N ASN A 75 -4.46 0.15 1.87
CA ASN A 75 -5.78 0.64 1.50
C ASN A 75 -5.78 1.24 0.09
N THR A 76 -4.79 2.05 -0.25
CA THR A 76 -4.61 2.61 -1.58
C THR A 76 -4.45 1.52 -2.63
N LEU A 77 -3.55 0.55 -2.41
CA LEU A 77 -3.27 -0.48 -3.41
C LEU A 77 -4.37 -1.54 -3.55
N LYS A 78 -5.27 -1.69 -2.56
CA LYS A 78 -6.45 -2.59 -2.67
C LYS A 78 -7.31 -2.27 -3.89
N SER A 79 -7.41 -0.99 -4.28
CA SER A 79 -8.14 -0.56 -5.47
C SER A 79 -7.66 -1.23 -6.76
N LEU A 80 -6.36 -1.52 -6.85
CA LEU A 80 -5.73 -2.14 -8.03
C LEU A 80 -6.13 -3.61 -8.24
N GLN A 81 -6.75 -4.24 -7.24
CA GLN A 81 -7.29 -5.60 -7.39
C GLN A 81 -8.62 -5.62 -8.16
N ARG A 82 -9.28 -4.46 -8.34
CA ARG A 82 -10.56 -4.35 -9.07
C ARG A 82 -10.28 -4.19 -10.58
N PRO A 83 -11.04 -4.87 -11.46
CA PRO A 83 -10.90 -4.66 -12.90
C PRO A 83 -11.38 -3.26 -13.31
N GLU A 84 -10.75 -2.67 -14.32
CA GLU A 84 -11.13 -1.38 -14.92
C GLU A 84 -12.59 -1.34 -15.44
N LYS A 85 -13.27 -2.49 -15.56
CA LYS A 85 -14.66 -2.58 -16.02
C LYS A 85 -15.73 -2.18 -14.99
N ASP A 86 -15.34 -1.88 -13.75
CA ASP A 86 -16.24 -1.35 -12.71
C ASP A 86 -16.09 0.17 -12.54
N SER A 87 -15.59 0.87 -13.57
CA SER A 87 -15.55 2.34 -13.61
C SER A 87 -16.93 2.95 -13.92
N SER A 88 -17.95 2.59 -13.14
CA SER A 88 -19.25 3.29 -13.11
C SER A 88 -19.47 4.09 -11.82
N GLU A 89 -18.41 4.44 -11.11
CA GLU A 89 -18.44 5.50 -10.11
C GLU A 89 -17.47 6.62 -10.54
N ALA A 90 -17.93 7.42 -11.51
CA ALA A 90 -17.44 8.78 -11.69
C ALA A 90 -17.84 9.64 -10.47
N PRO A 91 -17.07 10.67 -10.10
CA PRO A 91 -17.11 11.28 -8.79
C PRO A 91 -18.38 12.11 -8.60
N GLU A 92 -19.06 11.94 -7.46
CA GLU A 92 -20.00 12.97 -7.02
C GLU A 92 -19.20 14.23 -6.67
N ARG A 93 -19.13 15.13 -7.65
CA ARG A 93 -19.04 16.56 -7.37
C ARG A 93 -20.26 16.92 -6.52
N ARG A 94 -20.04 17.45 -5.32
CA ARG A 94 -20.89 18.52 -4.80
C ARG A 94 -20.06 19.71 -4.36
N VAL A 95 -20.33 20.77 -5.11
CA VAL A 95 -20.06 22.17 -4.84
C VAL A 95 -20.76 22.58 -3.55
N SER A 96 -20.04 23.27 -2.67
CA SER A 96 -20.41 24.58 -2.09
C SER A 96 -19.14 25.20 -1.51
#